data_AF-A0A3R8R0M9-F1
#
_entry.id   AF-A0A3R8R0M9-F1
#
_cell.length_a   1.000
_cell.length_b   1.000
_cell.length_c   1.000
_cell.angle_alpha   90.00
_cell.angle_beta   90.00
_cell.angle_gamma   90.00
#
_symmetry.space_group_name_H-M   'P 1'
#
loop_
_entity.id
_entity.type
_entity.pdbx_description
1 polymer ?
#
loop_
_entity_poly.entity_id
_entity_poly.type
_entity_poly.pdbx_seq_one_letter_code
_entity_poly.pdbx_strand_id
1 'polypeptide(L)'
;MNNPQRAELLLCITKDKQKSYEIVAESSERDLEILDKFIDEFVDGESLTLRPNKPELIYVRTTYNYSLCIVEEKNIHSDDSILLTLVSGFSPMNWGEDFFAEAEKHYDFMKKSIYMRLYEEREDERVFPVK
;
A
#
# COMPACT_ATOMS: atom_id res chain seq x y z
N MET A 1 16.35 12.37 3.57
CA MET A 1 16.51 12.61 5.04
C MET A 1 15.58 11.64 5.77
N ASN A 2 16.14 10.76 6.61
CA ASN A 2 15.39 9.86 7.49
C ASN A 2 14.72 10.67 8.60
N ASN A 3 13.43 10.97 8.45
CA ASN A 3 12.67 11.68 9.46
C ASN A 3 12.18 10.66 10.50
N PRO A 4 12.61 10.70 11.77
CA PRO A 4 12.06 9.84 12.84
C PRO A 4 10.54 9.94 12.93
N GLN A 5 9.97 11.09 12.54
CA GLN A 5 8.54 11.31 12.46
C GLN A 5 7.87 10.40 11.43
N ARG A 6 8.55 9.96 10.36
CA ARG A 6 7.95 9.12 9.32
C ARG A 6 7.50 7.76 9.87
N ALA A 7 8.34 7.13 10.69
CA ALA A 7 7.99 5.87 11.33
C ALA A 7 6.85 6.05 12.36
N GLU A 8 6.82 7.18 13.06
CA GLU A 8 5.74 7.52 14.00
C GLU A 8 4.41 7.80 13.28
N LEU A 9 4.45 8.49 12.15
CA LEU A 9 3.27 8.75 11.31
C LEU A 9 2.76 7.46 10.65
N LEU A 10 3.66 6.60 10.18
CA LEU A 10 3.31 5.27 9.67
C LEU A 10 2.73 4.37 10.76
N LEU A 11 3.11 4.55 12.02
CA LEU A 11 2.52 3.79 13.12
C LEU A 11 1.03 4.09 13.28
N CYS A 12 0.59 5.33 13.02
CA CYS A 12 -0.84 5.67 13.03
C CYS A 12 -1.61 4.88 11.97
N ILE A 13 -0.97 4.57 10.86
CA ILE A 13 -1.56 3.87 9.72
C ILE A 13 -1.49 2.34 9.89
N THR A 14 -0.29 1.81 10.14
CA THR A 14 -0.01 0.37 10.20
C THR A 14 -0.42 -0.26 11.53
N LYS A 15 -0.50 0.55 12.60
CA LYS A 15 -0.67 0.12 14.00
C LYS A 15 0.36 -0.91 14.46
N ASP A 16 1.50 -0.96 13.79
CA ASP A 16 2.57 -1.91 14.05
C ASP A 16 3.92 -1.20 13.96
N LYS A 17 4.59 -1.14 15.11
CA LYS A 17 5.87 -0.46 15.24
C LYS A 17 6.93 -1.11 14.36
N GLN A 18 7.00 -2.43 14.35
CA GLN A 18 8.02 -3.14 13.58
C GLN A 18 7.84 -2.90 12.09
N LYS A 19 6.62 -3.06 11.57
CA LYS A 19 6.32 -2.80 10.15
C LYS A 19 6.66 -1.37 9.74
N SER A 20 6.36 -0.39 10.60
CA SER A 20 6.65 1.02 10.32
C SER A 20 8.15 1.29 10.15
N TYR A 21 9.00 0.69 11.00
CA TYR A 21 10.46 0.83 10.86
C TYR A 21 10.99 0.07 9.64
N GLU A 22 10.48 -1.14 9.37
CA GLU A 22 10.86 -1.93 8.20
C GLU A 22 10.60 -1.19 6.89
N ILE A 23 9.39 -0.62 6.73
CA ILE A 23 9.02 0.18 5.55
C ILE A 23 10.02 1.32 5.34
N VAL A 24 10.32 2.10 6.38
CA VAL A 24 11.24 3.25 6.26
C VAL A 24 12.66 2.78 5.94
N ALA A 25 13.11 1.66 6.51
CA ALA A 25 14.45 1.14 6.31
C ALA A 25 14.67 0.52 4.92
N GLU A 26 13.64 -0.07 4.33
CA GLU A 26 13.71 -0.80 3.05
C GLU A 26 13.22 0.01 1.85
N SER A 27 12.58 1.16 2.06
CA SER A 27 12.14 2.07 1.00
C SER A 27 13.32 2.72 0.27
N SER A 28 13.20 2.89 -1.04
CA SER A 28 14.06 3.81 -1.79
C SER A 28 13.72 5.28 -1.47
N GLU A 29 14.60 6.24 -1.77
CA GLU A 29 14.28 7.66 -1.57
C GLU A 29 13.04 8.08 -2.36
N ARG A 30 12.83 7.52 -3.58
CA ARG A 30 11.61 7.77 -4.35
C ARG A 30 10.37 7.24 -3.63
N ASP A 31 10.44 6.03 -3.08
CA ASP A 31 9.31 5.46 -2.34
C ASP A 31 9.01 6.26 -1.07
N LEU A 32 10.06 6.77 -0.40
CA LEU A 32 9.90 7.65 0.76
C LEU A 32 9.17 8.95 0.41
N GLU A 33 9.42 9.54 -0.76
CA GLU A 33 8.68 10.72 -1.24
C GLU A 33 7.21 10.42 -1.50
N ILE A 34 6.90 9.24 -2.06
CA ILE A 34 5.52 8.79 -2.28
C ILE A 34 4.82 8.50 -0.94
N LEU A 35 5.53 7.87 0.00
CA LEU A 35 5.05 7.62 1.35
C LEU A 35 4.75 8.92 2.09
N ASP A 36 5.58 9.95 1.95
CA ASP A 36 5.34 11.25 2.57
C ASP A 36 4.04 11.87 2.03
N LYS A 37 3.84 11.87 0.71
CA LYS A 37 2.58 12.33 0.08
C LYS A 37 1.37 11.54 0.59
N PHE A 38 1.53 10.22 0.74
CA PHE A 38 0.47 9.35 1.26
C PHE A 38 0.15 9.63 2.73
N ILE A 39 1.18 9.81 3.56
CA ILE A 39 1.01 10.12 4.98
C ILE A 39 0.34 11.48 5.15
N ASP A 40 0.80 12.52 4.44
CA ASP A 40 0.26 13.88 4.54
C ASP A 40 -1.24 13.96 4.18
N GLU A 41 -1.69 13.06 3.32
CA GLU A 41 -3.09 12.99 2.92
C GLU A 41 -3.99 12.34 3.97
N PHE A 42 -3.52 11.31 4.66
CA PHE A 42 -4.34 10.49 5.55
C PHE A 42 -4.04 10.67 7.03
N VAL A 43 -2.97 11.36 7.39
CA VAL A 43 -2.57 11.66 8.75
C VAL A 43 -2.54 13.18 8.93
N ASP A 44 -3.06 13.64 10.05
CA ASP A 44 -2.82 15.01 10.51
C ASP A 44 -1.48 15.03 11.26
N GLY A 45 -0.49 15.69 10.67
CA GLY A 45 0.87 15.77 11.23
C GLY A 45 0.96 16.51 12.57
N GLU A 46 -0.01 17.37 12.90
CA GLU A 46 -0.03 18.08 14.18
C GLU A 46 -0.64 17.22 15.30
N SER A 47 -1.77 16.55 15.01
CA SER A 47 -2.47 15.73 16.00
C SER A 47 -2.03 14.27 16.02
N LEU A 48 -1.25 13.83 15.03
CA LEU A 48 -0.88 12.43 14.78
C LEU A 48 -2.11 11.50 14.71
N THR A 49 -3.24 12.01 14.22
CA THR A 49 -4.48 11.24 14.08
C THR A 49 -4.78 10.93 12.61
N LEU A 50 -5.46 9.81 12.38
CA LEU A 50 -5.95 9.43 11.06
C LEU A 50 -7.11 10.34 10.67
N ARG A 51 -7.03 10.91 9.46
CA ARG A 51 -8.13 11.67 8.87
C ARG A 51 -9.32 10.76 8.55
N PRO A 52 -10.56 11.30 8.54
CA PRO A 52 -11.73 10.54 8.14
C PRO A 52 -11.59 10.04 6.69
N ASN A 53 -12.22 8.90 6.38
CA ASN A 53 -12.16 8.21 5.08
C ASN A 53 -10.78 7.67 4.68
N LYS A 54 -9.96 7.28 5.67
CA LYS A 54 -8.70 6.60 5.38
C LYS A 54 -8.94 5.35 4.50
N PRO A 55 -8.07 5.06 3.54
CA PRO A 55 -8.16 3.85 2.74
C PRO A 55 -7.95 2.61 3.61
N GLU A 56 -8.48 1.49 3.11
CA GLU A 56 -8.04 0.18 3.57
C GLU A 56 -6.67 -0.14 2.97
N LEU A 57 -5.81 -0.74 3.79
CA LEU A 57 -4.42 -0.97 3.43
C LEU A 57 -4.07 -2.42 3.65
N ILE A 58 -3.25 -2.93 2.74
CA ILE A 58 -2.61 -4.23 2.88
C ILE A 58 -1.10 -4.03 2.91
N TYR A 59 -0.49 -4.58 3.96
CA TYR A 59 0.96 -4.72 4.06
C TYR A 59 1.29 -6.19 3.91
N VAL A 60 2.00 -6.53 2.84
CA VAL A 60 2.46 -7.88 2.56
C VAL A 60 3.96 -7.90 2.67
N ARG A 61 4.51 -8.86 3.41
CA ARG A 61 5.96 -9.03 3.56
C ARG A 61 6.35 -10.47 3.33
N THR A 62 7.35 -10.66 2.49
CA THR A 62 8.07 -11.92 2.33
C THR A 62 9.47 -11.79 2.92
N THR A 63 10.29 -12.83 2.82
CA THR A 63 11.65 -12.85 3.39
C THR A 63 12.53 -11.70 2.86
N TYR A 64 12.30 -11.24 1.63
CA TYR A 64 13.19 -10.31 0.94
C TYR A 64 12.57 -8.96 0.59
N ASN A 65 11.25 -8.89 0.50
CA ASN A 65 10.56 -7.73 -0.02
C ASN A 65 9.28 -7.49 0.79
N TYR A 66 8.81 -6.25 0.76
CA TYR A 66 7.50 -5.89 1.24
C TYR A 66 6.72 -5.15 0.15
N SER A 67 5.40 -5.06 0.31
CA SER A 67 4.54 -4.21 -0.49
C SER A 67 3.48 -3.58 0.39
N LEU A 68 3.32 -2.27 0.27
CA LEU A 68 2.25 -1.51 0.91
C LEU A 68 1.31 -0.99 -0.18
N CYS A 69 0.08 -1.45 -0.16
CA CYS A 69 -0.94 -1.06 -1.12
C CYS A 69 -2.21 -0.56 -0.41
N ILE A 70 -2.88 0.41 -1.02
CA ILE A 70 -4.31 0.63 -0.78
C ILE A 70 -5.07 -0.47 -1.52
N VAL A 71 -6.05 -1.06 -0.84
CA VAL A 71 -6.92 -2.08 -1.40
C VAL A 71 -8.34 -1.52 -1.54
N GLU A 72 -8.91 -1.65 -2.74
CA GLU A 72 -10.28 -1.21 -3.05
C GLU A 72 -11.00 -2.31 -3.84
N GLU A 73 -12.27 -2.57 -3.50
CA GLU A 73 -13.15 -3.32 -4.41
C GLU A 73 -13.75 -2.35 -5.42
N LYS A 74 -13.56 -2.62 -6.71
CA LYS A 74 -14.09 -1.80 -7.81
C LYS A 74 -14.62 -2.66 -8.92
N ASN A 75 -15.60 -2.12 -9.64
CA ASN A 75 -16.01 -2.68 -10.90
C ASN A 75 -15.12 -2.11 -12.01
N ILE A 76 -14.24 -2.94 -12.57
CA ILE A 76 -13.29 -2.57 -13.61
C ILE A 76 -13.64 -3.39 -14.84
N HIS A 77 -13.87 -2.72 -15.97
CA HIS A 77 -14.29 -3.39 -17.23
C HIS A 77 -15.53 -4.29 -17.11
N SER A 78 -16.48 -3.94 -16.22
CA SER A 78 -17.69 -4.72 -15.90
C SER A 78 -17.48 -5.92 -14.98
N ASP A 79 -16.26 -6.15 -14.49
CA ASP A 79 -15.94 -7.26 -13.59
C ASP A 79 -15.68 -6.76 -12.16
N ASP A 80 -16.22 -7.48 -11.17
CA ASP A 80 -15.94 -7.25 -9.76
C ASP A 80 -14.48 -7.60 -9.46
N SER A 81 -13.71 -6.57 -9.20
CA SER A 81 -12.25 -6.60 -9.20
C SER A 81 -11.67 -6.01 -7.92
N ILE A 82 -10.43 -6.37 -7.63
CA ILE A 82 -9.63 -5.75 -6.58
C ILE A 82 -8.62 -4.82 -7.24
N LEU A 83 -8.60 -3.56 -6.81
CA LEU A 83 -7.59 -2.60 -7.23
C LEU A 83 -6.57 -2.40 -6.11
N LEU A 84 -5.32 -2.74 -6.41
CA LEU A 84 -4.17 -2.48 -5.56
C LEU A 84 -3.47 -1.20 -6.02
N THR A 85 -3.59 -0.12 -5.24
CA THR A 85 -2.81 1.10 -5.49
C THR A 85 -1.49 0.99 -4.74
N LEU A 86 -0.39 0.81 -5.47
CA LEU A 86 0.94 0.68 -4.88
C LEU A 86 1.39 2.00 -4.28
N VAL A 87 1.58 2.01 -2.96
CA VAL A 87 2.12 3.16 -2.21
C VAL A 87 3.63 3.04 -2.09
N SER A 88 4.13 1.86 -1.70
CA SER A 88 5.57 1.64 -1.51
C SER A 88 5.97 0.18 -1.63
N GLY A 89 7.22 -0.05 -2.02
CA GLY A 89 7.84 -1.37 -2.06
C GLY A 89 7.60 -2.11 -3.38
N PHE A 90 7.53 -3.44 -3.28
CA PHE A 90 7.51 -4.33 -4.43
C PHE A 90 6.15 -4.32 -5.14
N SER A 91 6.18 -4.10 -6.45
CA SER A 91 4.98 -3.93 -7.27
C SER A 91 4.12 -5.20 -7.34
N PRO A 92 2.78 -5.10 -7.20
CA PRO A 92 1.85 -6.21 -7.41
C PRO A 92 2.01 -6.94 -8.74
N MET A 93 2.42 -6.24 -9.81
CA MET A 93 2.70 -6.86 -11.12
C MET A 93 3.78 -7.94 -11.06
N ASN A 94 4.65 -7.87 -10.07
CA ASN A 94 5.78 -8.78 -9.90
C ASN A 94 5.55 -9.77 -8.74
N TRP A 95 4.38 -9.74 -8.08
CA TRP A 95 4.11 -10.63 -6.96
C TRP A 95 4.14 -12.09 -7.41
N GLY A 96 4.91 -12.90 -6.69
CA GLY A 96 4.89 -14.34 -6.81
C GLY A 96 3.76 -14.98 -6.00
N GLU A 97 3.66 -16.30 -6.05
CA GLU A 97 2.68 -17.07 -5.28
C GLU A 97 2.81 -16.83 -3.76
N ASP A 98 4.02 -16.56 -3.26
CA ASP A 98 4.29 -16.27 -1.86
C ASP A 98 3.67 -14.95 -1.39
N PHE A 99 3.78 -13.90 -2.20
CA PHE A 99 3.14 -12.61 -1.94
C PHE A 99 1.61 -12.75 -1.94
N PHE A 100 1.03 -13.43 -2.93
CA PHE A 100 -0.41 -13.65 -2.95
C PHE A 100 -0.86 -14.51 -1.77
N ALA A 101 -0.15 -15.58 -1.43
CA ALA A 101 -0.50 -16.42 -0.28
C ALA A 101 -0.46 -15.66 1.05
N GLU A 102 0.46 -14.71 1.21
CA GLU A 102 0.49 -13.83 2.37
C GLU A 102 -0.65 -12.80 2.32
N ALA A 103 -0.92 -12.21 1.15
CA ALA A 103 -2.00 -11.25 0.95
C ALA A 103 -3.39 -11.87 1.24
N GLU A 104 -3.60 -13.13 0.86
CA GLU A 104 -4.83 -13.92 1.10
C GLU A 104 -5.16 -14.10 2.59
N LYS A 105 -4.15 -14.02 3.47
CA LYS A 105 -4.38 -14.05 4.93
C LYS A 105 -5.07 -12.78 5.44
N HIS A 106 -4.96 -11.69 4.68
CA HIS A 106 -5.46 -10.38 5.04
C HIS A 106 -6.70 -9.99 4.24
N TYR A 107 -6.84 -10.47 3.01
CA TYR A 107 -7.91 -10.08 2.10
C TYR A 107 -8.22 -11.23 1.12
N ASP A 108 -9.49 -11.50 0.80
CA ASP A 108 -9.86 -12.61 -0.10
C ASP A 108 -9.63 -12.22 -1.57
N PHE A 109 -8.53 -12.70 -2.15
CA PHE A 109 -8.18 -12.48 -3.56
C PHE A 109 -8.58 -13.65 -4.48
N MET A 110 -9.05 -14.78 -3.93
CA MET A 110 -9.17 -16.06 -4.66
C MET A 110 -10.19 -16.06 -5.82
N LYS A 111 -11.02 -15.03 -5.96
CA LYS A 111 -12.15 -15.02 -6.92
C LYS A 111 -12.35 -13.72 -7.71
N LYS A 112 -11.48 -12.74 -7.55
CA LYS A 112 -11.61 -11.44 -8.22
C LYS A 112 -10.41 -11.21 -9.12
N SER A 113 -10.66 -10.57 -10.26
CA SER A 113 -9.58 -10.06 -11.09
C SER A 113 -8.81 -8.99 -10.30
N ILE A 114 -7.49 -9.06 -10.35
CA ILE A 114 -6.63 -8.16 -9.60
C ILE A 114 -6.00 -7.19 -10.59
N TYR A 115 -6.18 -5.91 -10.31
CA TYR A 115 -5.54 -4.84 -11.03
C TYR A 115 -4.65 -4.04 -10.10
N MET A 116 -3.68 -3.33 -10.67
CA MET A 116 -2.90 -2.36 -9.94
C MET A 116 -2.85 -0.99 -10.61
N ARG A 117 -2.53 0.01 -9.81
CA ARG A 117 -2.12 1.34 -10.27
C ARG A 117 -1.07 1.91 -9.34
N LEU A 118 -0.28 2.87 -9.81
CA LEU A 118 0.69 3.57 -8.96
C LEU A 118 -0.03 4.66 -8.15
N TYR A 119 0.39 4.89 -6.91
CA TYR A 119 -0.19 5.96 -6.09
C TYR A 119 -0.09 7.33 -6.74
N GLU A 120 1.06 7.62 -7.37
CA GLU A 120 1.29 8.89 -8.08
C GLU A 120 0.38 9.07 -9.30
N GLU A 121 -0.13 7.99 -9.87
CA GLU A 121 -0.97 7.96 -11.06
C GLU A 121 -2.44 7.69 -10.74
N ARG A 122 -2.84 7.74 -9.46
CA ARG A 122 -4.20 7.38 -9.04
C ARG A 122 -5.31 8.29 -9.57
N GLU A 123 -4.96 9.45 -10.11
CA GLU A 123 -5.90 10.35 -10.80
C GLU A 123 -6.09 9.95 -12.28
N ASP A 124 -5.17 9.16 -12.85
CA ASP A 124 -5.37 8.49 -14.14
C ASP A 124 -6.31 7.29 -13.92
N GLU A 125 -7.26 7.09 -14.83
CA GLU A 125 -8.16 5.92 -14.83
C GLU A 125 -7.44 4.64 -15.26
N ARG A 126 -6.17 4.75 -15.66
CA ARG A 126 -5.36 3.61 -16.09
C ARG A 126 -5.10 2.64 -14.95
N VAL A 127 -5.40 1.38 -15.22
CA VAL A 127 -5.13 0.24 -14.35
C VAL A 127 -4.42 -0.86 -15.14
N PHE A 128 -3.58 -1.63 -14.48
CA PHE A 128 -2.78 -2.70 -15.08
C PHE A 128 -3.23 -4.05 -14.54
N PRO A 129 -3.49 -5.06 -15.40
CA PRO A 129 -3.90 -6.38 -14.93
C PRO A 129 -2.73 -7.09 -14.25
N VAL A 130 -3.00 -7.68 -13.10
CA VAL A 130 -2.04 -8.44 -12.29
C VAL A 130 -2.31 -9.93 -12.39
N LYS A 131 -3.55 -10.36 -12.08
CA LYS A 131 -3.99 -11.76 -12.04
C LYS A 131 -5.47 -11.89 -12.43
#